data_AF-A0AA43FPS5-F1
#
_entry.id   AF-A0AA43FPS5-F1
#
_cell.length_a   1.000
_cell.length_b   1.000
_cell.length_c   1.000
_cell.angle_alpha   90.00
_cell.angle_beta   90.00
_cell.angle_gamma   90.00
#
_symmetry.space_group_name_H-M   'P 1'
#
loop_
_entity.id
_entity.type
_entity.pdbx_description
1 polymer ?
#
loop_
_entity_poly.entity_id
_entity_poly.type
_entity_poly.pdbx_seq_one_letter_code
_entity_poly.pdbx_strand_id
1 'polypeptide(L)' 'MWETKAVQLTVRLPSELAAQAEEVQRTDPEFLSRVVLYGLTRRSIYRHLRAQTENSADDLQETLPALS' A
#
# COMPACT_ATOMS: atom_id res chain seq x y z
N MET A 1 -13.99 -13.55 12.80
CA MET A 1 -13.87 -13.73 11.33
C MET A 1 -13.85 -12.32 10.74
N TRP A 2 -12.75 -11.88 10.11
CA TRP A 2 -12.71 -10.55 9.53
C TRP A 2 -13.59 -10.50 8.27
N GLU A 3 -14.40 -9.46 8.13
CA GLU A 3 -15.26 -9.26 6.96
C GLU A 3 -14.40 -8.95 5.73
N THR A 4 -14.65 -9.62 4.61
CA THR A 4 -13.99 -9.36 3.32
C THR A 4 -14.99 -8.90 2.28
N LYS A 5 -14.56 -8.04 1.36
CA LYS A 5 -15.39 -7.50 0.29
C LYS A 5 -14.68 -7.61 -1.05
N ALA A 6 -15.40 -8.11 -2.06
CA ALA A 6 -14.92 -8.10 -3.44
C ALA A 6 -14.90 -6.68 -4.00
N VAL A 7 -13.84 -6.35 -4.74
CA VAL A 7 -13.67 -5.05 -5.39
C VAL A 7 -13.24 -5.25 -6.83
N GLN A 8 -13.64 -4.34 -7.71
CA GLN A 8 -13.16 -4.29 -9.09
C GLN A 8 -12.24 -3.08 -9.24
N LEU A 9 -11.05 -3.32 -9.80
CA LEU A 9 -10.01 -2.31 -9.94
C LEU A 9 -9.64 -2.15 -11.41
N THR A 10 -9.71 -0.92 -11.92
CA THR A 10 -9.20 -0.58 -13.25
C THR A 10 -7.94 0.25 -13.08
N VAL A 11 -6.85 -0.16 -13.74
CA VAL A 11 -5.56 0.53 -13.70
C VAL A 11 -5.06 0.81 -15.10
N ARG A 12 -4.21 1.83 -15.24
CA ARG A 12 -3.44 2.07 -16.47
C ARG A 12 -1.99 1.73 -16.18
N LEU A 13 -1.46 0.75 -16.92
CA LEU A 13 -0.09 0.29 -16.79
C LEU A 13 0.69 0.63 -18.08
N PRO A 14 2.01 0.81 -18.01
CA PRO A 14 2.88 0.75 -19.19
C PRO A 14 2.66 -0.55 -19.97
N SER A 15 2.78 -0.49 -21.30
CA SER A 15 2.41 -1.61 -22.19
C SER A 15 3.05 -2.93 -21.83
N GLU A 16 4.36 -2.94 -21.52
CA GLU A 16 5.10 -4.15 -21.12
C GLU A 16 4.52 -4.78 -19.84
N LEU A 17 4.18 -3.94 -18.85
CA LEU A 17 3.60 -4.42 -17.58
C LEU A 17 2.15 -4.86 -17.76
N ALA A 18 1.40 -4.22 -18.65
CA ALA A 18 0.05 -4.65 -19.00
C ALA A 18 0.07 -6.06 -19.64
N ALA A 19 0.98 -6.29 -20.59
CA ALA A 19 1.14 -7.60 -21.24
C ALA A 19 1.52 -8.69 -20.24
N GLN A 20 2.44 -8.40 -19.31
CA GLN A 20 2.78 -9.32 -18.22
C GLN A 20 1.58 -9.61 -17.30
N ALA A 21 0.81 -8.59 -16.93
CA ALA A 21 -0.37 -8.77 -16.09
C ALA A 21 -1.44 -9.62 -16.79
N GLU A 22 -1.66 -9.43 -18.10
CA GLU A 22 -2.58 -10.23 -18.90
C GLU A 22 -2.14 -11.70 -18.99
N GLU A 23 -0.86 -11.95 -19.23
CA GLU A 23 -0.32 -13.32 -19.29
C GLU A 23 -0.42 -14.02 -17.93
N VAL A 24 -0.11 -13.33 -16.84
CA VAL A 24 -0.28 -13.86 -15.48
C VAL A 24 -1.76 -14.08 -15.16
N GLN A 25 -2.67 -13.18 -15.53
CA GLN A 25 -4.10 -13.36 -15.34
C GLN A 25 -4.64 -14.62 -16.05
N ARG A 26 -4.06 -14.96 -17.21
CA ARG A 26 -4.41 -16.15 -18.00
C ARG A 26 -3.81 -17.45 -17.45
N THR A 27 -2.61 -17.38 -16.90
CA THR A 27 -1.82 -18.57 -16.50
C THR A 27 -1.87 -18.87 -15.01
N ASP A 28 -1.88 -17.84 -14.16
CA ASP A 28 -1.91 -17.91 -12.69
C ASP A 28 -2.66 -16.71 -12.07
N PRO A 29 -4.01 -16.71 -12.08
CA PRO A 29 -4.82 -15.63 -11.53
C PRO A 29 -4.71 -15.50 -9.99
N GLU A 30 -4.39 -16.58 -9.30
CA GLU A 30 -4.21 -16.58 -7.84
C GLU A 30 -2.94 -15.83 -7.44
N PHE A 31 -1.86 -15.97 -8.23
CA PHE A 31 -0.66 -15.18 -8.06
C PHE A 31 -0.93 -13.68 -8.22
N LEU A 32 -1.67 -13.28 -9.27
CA LEU A 32 -2.01 -11.86 -9.45
C LEU A 32 -2.78 -11.31 -8.25
N SER A 33 -3.74 -12.09 -7.72
CA SER A 33 -4.49 -11.74 -6.52
C SER A 33 -3.59 -11.55 -5.29
N ARG A 34 -2.60 -12.42 -5.10
CA ARG A 34 -1.59 -12.31 -4.03
C ARG A 34 -0.73 -11.06 -4.18
N VAL A 35 -0.30 -10.75 -5.40
CA VAL A 35 0.49 -9.54 -5.69
C VAL A 35 -0.30 -8.27 -5.38
N VAL A 36 -1.57 -8.22 -5.79
CA VAL A 36 -2.45 -7.07 -5.50
C VAL A 36 -2.66 -6.92 -4.00
N LEU A 37 -2.99 -8.00 -3.30
CA LEU A 37 -3.15 -7.99 -1.83
C LEU A 37 -1.88 -7.51 -1.14
N TYR A 38 -0.72 -8.05 -1.52
CA TYR A 38 0.57 -7.64 -0.98
C TYR A 38 0.85 -6.16 -1.23
N GLY A 39 0.66 -5.68 -2.47
CA GLY A 39 0.89 -4.28 -2.84
C GLY A 39 0.02 -3.30 -2.04
N LEU A 40 -1.27 -3.61 -1.88
CA LEU A 40 -2.20 -2.80 -1.10
C LEU A 40 -1.88 -2.83 0.40
N THR A 41 -1.55 -4.00 0.94
CA THR A 41 -1.18 -4.17 2.35
C THR A 41 0.10 -3.42 2.67
N ARG A 42 1.12 -3.56 1.81
CA ARG A 42 2.39 -2.84 1.93
C ARG A 42 2.16 -1.33 1.95
N ARG A 43 1.36 -0.80 1.00
CA ARG A 43 1.02 0.64 0.99
C ARG A 43 0.34 1.08 2.29
N SER A 44 -0.59 0.29 2.81
CA SER A 44 -1.29 0.60 4.06
C SER A 44 -0.34 0.68 5.25
N ILE A 45 0.55 -0.32 5.40
CA ILE A 45 1.55 -0.36 6.47
C ILE A 45 2.51 0.81 6.38
N TYR A 46 3.09 1.08 5.20
CA TYR A 46 4.01 2.20 5.03
C TYR A 46 3.35 3.55 5.31
N ARG A 47 2.09 3.74 4.90
CA ARG A 47 1.33 4.96 5.23
C ARG A 47 1.15 5.11 6.73
N HIS A 48 0.80 4.02 7.42
CA HIS A 48 0.60 4.04 8.87
C HIS A 48 1.91 4.32 9.63
N LEU A 49 3.00 3.68 9.25
CA LEU A 49 4.33 3.91 9.85
C LEU A 49 4.82 5.34 9.64
N ARG A 50 4.61 5.91 8.44
CA ARG A 50 4.96 7.32 8.18
C ARG A 50 4.11 8.28 9.00
N ALA A 51 2.79 8.07 9.05
CA ALA A 51 1.91 8.91 9.86
C ALA A 51 2.28 8.88 11.35
N GLN A 52 2.70 7.73 11.89
CA GLN A 52 3.21 7.64 13.26
C GLN A 52 4.52 8.42 13.44
N THR A 53 5.44 8.35 12.47
CA THR A 53 6.72 9.07 12.53
C THR A 53 6.52 10.59 12.46
N GLU A 54 5.58 11.06 11.63
CA GLU A 54 5.22 12.48 11.53
C GLU A 54 4.56 12.98 12.82
N ASN A 55 3.62 12.23 13.41
CA ASN A 55 3.02 12.58 14.71
C ASN A 55 4.06 12.57 15.85
N SER A 56 4.98 11.60 15.88
CA SER A 56 6.03 11.57 16.90
C SER A 56 7.06 12.69 16.74
N ALA A 57 7.23 13.24 15.53
CA ALA A 57 8.08 14.41 15.31
C ALA A 57 7.42 15.70 15.82
N ASP A 58 6.10 15.86 15.67
CA ASP A 58 5.35 16.99 16.24
C ASP A 58 5.35 16.97 17.79
N ASP A 59 5.15 15.79 18.41
CA ASP A 59 5.21 15.63 19.88
C ASP A 59 6.59 15.99 20.47
N LEU A 60 7.68 15.74 19.73
CA LEU A 60 9.05 16.10 20.13
C LEU A 60 9.35 17.59 19.91
N GLN A 61 8.62 18.27 19.03
CA GLN A 61 8.74 19.71 18.79
C GLN A 61 8.00 20.52 19.87
N GLU A 62 6.86 20.03 20.39
CA GLU A 62 6.12 20.65 21.50
C GLU A 62 6.80 20.48 22.87
N THR A 63 7.66 19.48 23.04
CA THR A 63 8.33 19.19 24.33
C THR A 63 9.71 19.84 24.52
N LEU A 64 10.23 20.57 23.53
CA LEU A 64 11.44 21.39 23.69
C LEU A 64 11.06 22.83 24.08
N PRO A 65 11.07 23.20 25.37
CA PRO A 65 10.96 24.61 25.72
C PRO A 65 12.15 25.35 25.12
N ALA A 66 11.88 26.49 24.48
CA ALA A 66 12.89 27.42 24.02
C ALA A 66 13.84 27.75 25.19
N LEU A 67 15.03 27.16 25.19
CA LEU A 67 16.14 27.62 26.01
C LEU A 67 16.70 28.88 25.35
N SER A 68 16.10 30.02 25.70
CA SER A 68 16.61 31.37 25.47
C SER A 68 17.11 31.96 26.78
#